data_AF-A0A5B6YI09-F1
#
_entry.id   AF-A0A5B6YI09-F1
#
_cell.length_a   1.000
_cell.length_b   1.000
_cell.length_c   1.000
_cell.angle_alpha   90.00
_cell.angle_beta   90.00
_cell.angle_gamma   90.00
#
_symmetry.space_group_name_H-M   'P 1'
#
loop_
_entity.id
_entity.type
_entity.pdbx_description
1 polymer ?
#
loop_
_entity_poly.entity_id
_entity_poly.type
_entity_poly.pdbx_seq_one_letter_code
_entity_poly.pdbx_strand_id
1 'polypeptide(L)'
;LTNELSAKRRVVRKDATGGSSGDQPVAIVDERELLSVVIQSETSPTEKWLSSIMSAGTKTTNDTPQKHKIQKVPQMLRQIESNKKCYDPLVVSIGPYHHRNLDLKSFEKFKIPLAQQYVKSCNPPSIDLVYKKVREV
;
A
#
# COMPACT_ATOMS: atom_id res chain seq x y z
N LEU A 1 3.37 1.60 -17.26
CA LEU A 1 3.02 0.31 -17.90
C LEU A 1 2.27 -0.51 -16.86
N THR A 2 0.94 -0.44 -16.88
CA THR A 2 0.05 -1.17 -15.96
C THR A 2 -0.13 -2.59 -16.48
N ASN A 3 0.19 -3.59 -15.66
CA ASN A 3 0.00 -4.99 -16.02
C ASN A 3 -1.47 -5.35 -15.84
N GLU A 4 -2.18 -5.46 -16.96
CA GLU A 4 -3.56 -5.94 -17.03
C GLU A 4 -3.57 -7.47 -16.93
N LEU A 5 -4.03 -8.03 -15.80
CA LEU A 5 -4.18 -9.47 -15.64
C LEU A 5 -5.64 -9.85 -15.89
N SER A 6 -5.93 -10.33 -17.10
CA SER A 6 -7.26 -10.86 -17.47
C SER A 6 -7.36 -12.34 -17.07
N ALA A 7 -8.13 -12.64 -16.03
CA ALA A 7 -8.42 -14.02 -15.64
C ALA A 7 -9.73 -14.51 -16.30
N LYS A 8 -9.61 -15.43 -17.26
CA LYS A 8 -10.73 -16.01 -18.00
C LYS A 8 -11.26 -17.25 -17.26
N ARG A 9 -12.39 -17.16 -16.57
CA ARG A 9 -13.09 -18.34 -15.99
C ARG A 9 -14.23 -18.77 -16.91
N ARG A 10 -14.17 -20.02 -17.39
CA ARG A 10 -15.25 -20.67 -18.15
C ARG A 10 -16.19 -21.38 -17.17
N VAL A 11 -17.42 -20.90 -17.04
CA VAL A 11 -18.47 -21.60 -16.29
C VAL A 11 -19.24 -22.48 -17.27
N VAL A 12 -19.06 -23.79 -17.17
CA VAL A 12 -19.88 -24.78 -17.86
C VAL A 12 -20.93 -25.26 -16.87
N ARG A 13 -22.21 -24.95 -17.13
CA ARG A 13 -23.32 -25.55 -16.39
C ARG A 13 -23.56 -26.95 -16.95
N LYS A 14 -23.57 -27.95 -16.08
CA LYS A 14 -23.89 -29.34 -16.41
C LYS A 14 -25.31 -29.59 -15.92
N ASP A 15 -26.26 -29.61 -16.84
CA ASP A 15 -27.63 -29.97 -16.52
C ASP A 15 -27.78 -31.50 -16.57
N ALA A 16 -28.54 -32.04 -15.61
CA ALA A 16 -28.93 -33.43 -15.55
C ALA A 16 -30.40 -33.57 -15.96
N THR A 17 -30.70 -34.51 -16.87
CA THR A 17 -31.89 -35.40 -16.97
C THR A 17 -32.18 -35.74 -18.44
N GLY A 18 -32.45 -37.02 -18.72
CA GLY A 18 -32.50 -37.60 -20.06
C GLY A 18 -33.84 -37.49 -20.81
N GLY A 19 -33.86 -38.06 -22.03
CA GLY A 19 -35.08 -38.37 -22.78
C GLY A 19 -35.08 -38.00 -24.27
N SER A 20 -34.82 -38.99 -25.13
CA SER A 20 -35.50 -39.34 -26.40
C SER A 20 -35.72 -38.33 -27.57
N SER A 21 -35.22 -38.80 -28.73
CA SER A 21 -35.71 -38.70 -30.13
C SER A 21 -35.64 -37.38 -30.92
N GLY A 22 -34.79 -37.43 -31.96
CA GLY A 22 -35.02 -36.93 -33.33
C GLY A 22 -35.36 -35.46 -33.55
N ASP A 23 -34.36 -34.65 -33.91
CA ASP A 23 -34.30 -33.86 -35.17
C ASP A 23 -33.12 -32.85 -35.14
N GLN A 24 -32.68 -32.49 -36.34
CA GLN A 24 -31.45 -31.78 -36.73
C GLN A 24 -31.16 -30.48 -35.94
N PRO A 25 -29.88 -30.13 -35.66
CA PRO A 25 -29.56 -28.91 -34.95
C PRO A 25 -29.56 -27.69 -35.89
N VAL A 26 -30.48 -26.74 -35.64
CA VAL A 26 -30.35 -25.36 -36.12
C VAL A 26 -29.36 -24.64 -35.21
N ALA A 27 -28.27 -24.14 -35.78
CA ALA A 27 -27.28 -23.34 -35.07
C ALA A 27 -27.89 -21.98 -34.69
N ILE A 28 -28.40 -21.87 -33.47
CA ILE A 28 -28.68 -20.56 -32.87
C ILE A 28 -27.33 -19.99 -32.43
N VAL A 29 -26.81 -19.04 -33.20
CA VAL A 29 -25.63 -18.26 -32.84
C VAL A 29 -26.07 -17.29 -31.74
N ASP A 30 -25.93 -17.72 -30.49
CA ASP A 30 -26.10 -16.87 -29.31
C ASP A 30 -24.85 -16.00 -29.16
N GLU A 31 -24.84 -14.86 -29.85
CA GLU A 31 -23.91 -13.73 -29.66
C GLU A 31 -24.13 -13.12 -28.26
N ARG A 32 -23.85 -13.88 -27.19
CA ARG A 32 -23.73 -13.30 -25.86
C ARG A 32 -22.41 -12.55 -25.79
N GLU A 33 -22.51 -11.26 -26.08
CA GLU A 33 -21.50 -10.23 -25.84
C GLU A 33 -20.76 -10.55 -24.54
N LEU A 34 -19.52 -11.02 -24.68
CA LEU A 34 -18.67 -11.39 -23.55
C LEU A 34 -18.25 -10.10 -22.84
N LEU A 35 -19.06 -9.67 -21.88
CA LEU A 35 -18.74 -8.56 -21.00
C LEU A 35 -17.49 -8.91 -20.18
N SER A 36 -16.34 -8.40 -20.61
CA SER A 36 -15.11 -8.46 -19.84
C SER A 36 -15.24 -7.53 -18.66
N VAL A 37 -15.48 -8.08 -17.48
CA VAL A 37 -15.40 -7.31 -16.24
C VAL A 37 -13.93 -6.99 -16.00
N VAL A 38 -13.50 -5.80 -16.39
CA VAL A 38 -12.21 -5.23 -15.99
C VAL A 38 -12.37 -4.81 -14.54
N ILE A 39 -11.88 -5.64 -13.61
CA ILE A 39 -11.73 -5.21 -12.22
C ILE A 39 -10.56 -4.26 -12.20
N GLN A 40 -10.83 -2.95 -12.25
CA GLN A 40 -9.84 -1.94 -11.90
C GLN A 40 -9.52 -2.14 -10.41
N SER A 41 -8.43 -2.84 -10.10
CA SER A 41 -7.92 -2.87 -8.74
C SER A 41 -7.46 -1.46 -8.42
N GLU A 42 -8.28 -0.70 -7.71
CA GLU A 42 -7.80 0.55 -7.13
C GLU A 42 -6.57 0.24 -6.29
N THR A 43 -5.43 0.82 -6.67
CA THR A 43 -4.21 0.65 -5.90
C THR A 43 -4.47 1.15 -4.49
N SER A 44 -4.17 0.29 -3.52
CA SER A 44 -4.45 0.57 -2.12
C SER A 44 -3.80 1.90 -1.73
N PRO A 45 -4.42 2.71 -0.85
CA PRO A 45 -3.80 3.93 -0.35
C PRO A 45 -2.35 3.72 0.14
N THR A 46 -2.04 2.52 0.64
CA THR A 46 -0.67 2.13 1.01
C THR A 46 0.28 2.07 -0.19
N GLU A 47 -0.13 1.45 -1.30
CA GLU A 47 0.71 1.31 -2.51
C GLU A 47 1.00 2.67 -3.15
N LYS A 48 -0.02 3.55 -3.19
CA LYS A 48 0.14 4.94 -3.67
C LYS A 48 1.17 5.69 -2.82
N TRP A 49 1.11 5.55 -1.50
CA TRP A 49 2.06 6.18 -0.58
C TRP A 49 3.48 5.60 -0.69
N LEU A 50 3.64 4.27 -0.76
CA LEU A 50 4.93 3.62 -0.93
C LEU A 50 5.60 4.01 -2.25
N SER A 51 4.81 4.08 -3.32
CA SER A 51 5.26 4.59 -4.62
C SER A 51 5.75 6.04 -4.51
N SER A 52 5.03 6.88 -3.76
CA SER A 52 5.42 8.28 -3.53
C SER A 52 6.77 8.42 -2.81
N ILE A 53 7.08 7.55 -1.84
CA ILE A 53 8.39 7.53 -1.16
C ILE A 53 9.51 7.20 -2.16
N MET A 54 9.28 6.22 -3.03
CA MET A 54 10.27 5.80 -4.03
C MET A 54 10.42 6.81 -5.18
N SER A 55 9.36 7.56 -5.50
CA SER A 55 9.35 8.56 -6.56
C SER A 55 9.59 9.99 -6.06
N ALA A 56 9.96 10.18 -4.79
CA ALA A 56 10.06 11.47 -4.13
C ALA A 56 11.12 12.40 -4.77
N GLY A 57 10.70 13.07 -5.84
CA GLY A 57 11.21 14.29 -6.45
C GLY A 57 10.08 15.30 -6.75
N THR A 58 8.83 14.92 -6.48
CA THR A 58 7.64 15.77 -6.61
C THR A 58 6.91 15.89 -5.26
N LYS A 59 6.66 17.13 -4.84
CA LYS A 59 5.96 17.44 -3.58
C LYS A 59 4.54 16.88 -3.64
N THR A 60 4.14 16.11 -2.63
CA THR A 60 2.74 15.74 -2.43
C THR A 60 2.32 16.05 -1.00
N THR A 61 1.18 16.71 -0.88
CA THR A 61 0.52 17.11 0.36
C THR A 61 -0.75 16.28 0.48
N ASN A 62 -0.68 15.10 1.08
CA ASN A 62 -1.87 14.30 1.38
C ASN A 62 -1.78 13.78 2.81
N ASP A 63 -1.97 14.70 3.77
CA ASP A 63 -2.14 14.34 5.18
C ASP A 63 -3.62 14.00 5.41
N THR A 64 -4.01 12.74 5.15
CA THR A 64 -5.22 12.20 5.77
C THR A 64 -4.86 11.76 7.19
N PRO A 65 -5.61 12.19 8.22
CA PRO A 65 -5.26 11.89 9.60
C PRO A 65 -5.56 10.42 9.89
N GLN A 66 -4.59 9.55 9.65
CA GLN A 66 -4.62 8.18 10.18
C GLN A 66 -4.35 8.22 11.69
N LYS A 67 -5.14 7.47 12.46
CA LYS A 67 -4.91 7.28 13.90
C LYS A 67 -3.53 6.64 14.09
N HIS A 68 -2.54 7.45 14.46
CA HIS A 68 -1.16 6.98 14.65
C HIS A 68 -1.13 5.88 15.71
N LYS A 69 -0.59 4.72 15.36
CA LYS A 69 -0.40 3.60 16.31
C LYS A 69 0.66 3.92 17.39
N ILE A 70 1.52 4.91 17.13
CA ILE A 70 2.54 5.37 18.08
C ILE A 70 1.95 6.50 18.92
N GLN A 71 1.82 6.27 20.22
CA GLN A 71 1.33 7.27 21.16
C GLN A 71 2.43 8.27 21.54
N LYS A 72 2.03 9.51 21.83
CA LYS A 72 2.92 10.51 22.43
C LYS A 72 3.17 10.16 23.88
N VAL A 73 4.34 10.52 24.39
CA VAL A 73 4.61 10.47 25.83
C VAL A 73 3.59 11.36 26.57
N PRO A 74 2.84 10.82 27.56
CA PRO A 74 1.86 11.57 28.33
C PRO A 74 2.44 12.89 28.89
N GLN A 75 1.63 13.95 28.86
CA GLN A 75 2.07 15.27 29.29
C GLN A 75 2.57 15.30 30.74
N MET A 76 1.92 14.53 31.63
CA MET A 76 2.33 14.42 33.04
C MET A 76 3.80 13.99 33.19
N LEU A 77 4.26 13.05 32.37
CA LEU A 77 5.66 12.57 32.41
C LEU A 77 6.63 13.62 31.86
N ARG A 78 6.21 14.39 30.86
CA ARG A 78 7.01 15.47 30.26
C ARG A 78 7.16 16.69 31.18
N GLN A 79 6.21 16.91 32.09
CA GLN A 79 6.21 18.03 33.03
C GLN A 79 7.10 17.79 34.27
N ILE A 80 7.55 16.57 34.51
CA ILE A 80 8.53 16.26 35.56
C ILE A 80 9.87 16.92 35.21
N GLU A 81 10.41 17.76 36.11
CA GLU A 81 11.60 18.57 35.84
C GLU A 81 12.80 17.75 35.35
N SER A 82 13.05 16.60 36.00
CA SER A 82 14.13 15.68 35.64
C SER A 82 13.99 15.09 34.24
N ASN A 83 12.78 15.09 33.66
CA ASN A 83 12.48 14.41 32.40
C ASN A 83 12.31 15.37 31.22
N LYS A 84 12.38 16.69 31.43
CA LYS A 84 12.09 17.70 30.40
C LYS A 84 12.85 17.50 29.08
N LYS A 85 14.06 16.95 29.14
CA LYS A 85 14.94 16.72 27.97
C LYS A 85 15.00 15.26 27.52
N CYS A 86 14.25 14.36 28.13
CA CYS A 86 14.38 12.92 27.91
C CYS A 86 13.55 12.39 26.73
N TYR A 87 12.52 13.13 26.31
CA TYR A 87 11.52 12.63 25.36
C TYR A 87 11.54 13.32 24.00
N ASP A 88 12.42 14.30 23.82
CA ASP A 88 12.66 14.95 22.54
C ASP A 88 14.06 14.55 22.05
N PRO A 89 14.18 14.02 20.82
CA PRO A 89 15.45 13.59 20.30
C PRO A 89 16.33 14.82 20.04
N LEU A 90 17.63 14.63 20.22
CA LEU A 90 18.61 15.71 20.09
C LEU A 90 19.19 15.83 18.66
N VAL A 91 19.24 14.72 17.91
CA VAL A 91 19.95 14.65 16.63
C VAL A 91 19.06 14.07 15.52
N VAL A 92 18.39 12.96 15.80
CA VAL A 92 17.60 12.22 14.83
C VAL A 92 16.28 11.77 15.45
N SER A 93 15.18 11.99 14.70
CA SER A 93 13.90 11.34 14.96
C SER A 93 13.59 10.35 13.85
N ILE A 94 13.37 9.09 14.25
CA ILE A 94 12.89 8.02 13.38
C ILE A 94 11.40 7.83 13.67
N GLY A 95 10.55 8.50 12.90
CA GLY A 95 9.09 8.39 13.03
C GLY A 95 8.33 9.68 12.72
N PRO A 96 6.98 9.60 12.74
CA PRO A 96 6.11 10.72 12.40
C PRO A 96 5.99 11.77 13.51
N TYR A 97 6.32 11.42 14.76
CA TYR A 97 6.03 12.26 15.91
C TYR A 97 6.76 13.61 15.91
N HIS A 98 8.03 13.64 15.48
CA HIS A 98 8.79 14.88 15.33
C HIS A 98 8.91 15.32 13.87
N HIS A 99 7.90 15.01 13.04
CA HIS A 99 7.84 15.54 11.69
C HIS A 99 7.73 17.07 11.73
N ARG A 100 8.52 17.77 10.89
CA ARG A 100 8.57 19.24 10.80
C ARG A 100 9.10 19.94 12.05
N ASN A 101 9.77 19.23 12.95
CA ASN A 101 10.50 19.87 14.03
C ASN A 101 11.73 20.61 13.45
N LEU A 102 11.81 21.93 13.66
CA LEU A 102 12.90 22.77 13.17
C LEU A 102 14.26 22.33 13.70
N ASP A 103 14.31 21.87 14.96
CA ASP A 103 15.54 21.40 15.60
C ASP A 103 16.10 20.13 14.95
N LEU A 104 15.26 19.40 14.20
CA LEU A 104 15.59 18.12 13.57
C LEU A 104 15.58 18.19 12.04
N LYS A 105 15.38 19.39 11.47
CA LYS A 105 15.24 19.61 10.02
C LYS A 105 16.43 19.07 9.23
N SER A 106 17.62 19.19 9.81
CA SER A 106 18.88 18.71 9.22
C SER A 106 18.87 17.20 8.97
N PHE A 107 18.25 16.41 9.85
CA PHE A 107 18.13 14.97 9.66
C PHE A 107 16.87 14.60 8.84
N GLU A 108 15.81 15.38 8.96
CA GLU A 108 14.55 15.13 8.26
C GLU A 108 14.72 15.01 6.74
N LYS A 109 15.59 15.82 6.13
CA LYS A 109 15.90 15.75 4.69
C LYS A 109 16.50 14.41 4.25
N PHE A 110 17.05 13.62 5.17
CA PHE A 110 17.66 12.32 4.89
C PHE A 110 16.72 11.14 5.06
N LYS A 111 15.53 11.32 5.65
CA LYS A 111 14.58 10.22 5.89
C LYS A 111 14.22 9.46 4.59
N ILE A 112 13.91 10.19 3.52
CA ILE A 112 13.56 9.59 2.21
C ILE A 112 14.79 8.95 1.54
N PRO A 113 15.93 9.63 1.36
CA PRO A 113 17.13 9.02 0.79
C PRO A 113 17.59 7.75 1.50
N LEU A 114 17.55 7.75 2.84
CA LEU A 114 17.91 6.57 3.64
C LEU A 114 16.94 5.41 3.39
N ALA A 115 15.63 5.68 3.34
CA ALA A 115 14.64 4.64 3.02
C ALA A 115 14.86 4.07 1.61
N GLN A 116 15.10 4.92 0.61
CA GLN A 116 15.38 4.49 -0.75
C GLN A 116 16.67 3.66 -0.84
N GLN A 117 17.74 4.09 -0.17
CA GLN A 117 19.01 3.35 -0.13
C GLN A 117 18.83 1.99 0.55
N TYR A 118 18.07 1.93 1.65
CA TYR A 118 17.77 0.68 2.33
C TYR A 118 17.00 -0.28 1.41
N VAL A 119 15.95 0.17 0.72
CA VAL A 119 15.21 -0.65 -0.24
C VAL A 119 16.11 -1.16 -1.36
N LYS A 120 17.01 -0.32 -1.90
CA LYS A 120 17.99 -0.71 -2.92
C LYS A 120 18.97 -1.78 -2.43
N SER A 121 19.29 -1.78 -1.13
CA SER A 121 20.17 -2.80 -0.53
C SER A 121 19.48 -4.15 -0.26
N CYS A 122 18.14 -4.20 -0.33
CA CYS A 122 17.38 -5.44 -0.16
C CYS A 122 17.42 -6.29 -1.44
N ASN A 123 17.32 -7.63 -1.29
CA ASN A 123 17.20 -8.54 -2.42
C ASN A 123 15.95 -9.44 -2.28
N PRO A 124 14.93 -9.31 -3.16
CA PRO A 124 14.84 -8.34 -4.24
C PRO A 124 14.56 -6.90 -3.71
N PRO A 125 14.99 -5.84 -4.43
CA PRO A 125 14.66 -4.47 -4.08
C PRO A 125 13.15 -4.21 -4.25
N SER A 126 12.40 -4.18 -3.15
CA SER A 126 10.97 -3.90 -3.17
C SER A 126 10.53 -3.23 -1.88
N ILE A 127 10.04 -2.00 -1.98
CA ILE A 127 9.52 -1.27 -0.82
C ILE A 127 8.25 -1.94 -0.27
N ASP A 128 7.44 -2.57 -1.14
CA ASP A 128 6.25 -3.31 -0.73
C ASP A 128 6.63 -4.55 0.09
N LEU A 129 7.69 -5.26 -0.31
CA LEU A 129 8.21 -6.41 0.43
C LEU A 129 8.74 -6.00 1.81
N VAL A 130 9.54 -4.93 1.86
CA VAL A 130 10.05 -4.36 3.11
C VAL A 130 8.90 -3.97 4.03
N TYR A 131 7.90 -3.26 3.52
CA TYR A 131 6.78 -2.79 4.31
C TYR A 131 5.86 -3.92 4.76
N LYS A 132 5.63 -4.92 3.90
CA LYS A 132 4.91 -6.15 4.26
C LYS A 132 5.59 -6.84 5.43
N LYS A 133 6.92 -6.93 5.42
CA LYS A 133 7.67 -7.58 6.50
C LYS A 133 7.50 -6.89 7.86
N VAL A 134 7.52 -5.56 7.88
CA VAL A 134 7.29 -4.78 9.11
C VAL A 134 5.89 -5.01 9.69
N ARG A 135 4.89 -5.28 8.83
CA ARG A 135 3.51 -5.58 9.29
C ARG A 135 3.33 -6.98 9.87
N GLU A 136 4.27 -7.89 9.62
CA GLU A 136 4.23 -9.25 10.16
C GLU A 136 4.75 -9.35 11.60
N VAL A 137 5.34 -8.27 12.13
CA VAL A 137 5.85 -8.15 13.51
C VAL A 137 4.77 -7.59 14.42
#